data_AF-A0A6J1P7L5-F1
#
_entry.id   AF-A0A6J1P7L5-F1
#
_cell.length_a   1.000
_cell.length_b   1.000
_cell.length_c   1.000
_cell.angle_alpha   90.00
_cell.angle_beta   90.00
_cell.angle_gamma   90.00
#
_symmetry.space_group_name_H-M   'P 1'
#
loop_
_entity.id
_entity.type
_entity.pdbx_description
1 polymer ?
#
loop_
_entity_poly.entity_id
_entity_poly.type
_entity_poly.pdbx_seq_one_letter_code
_entity_poly.pdbx_strand_id
1 'polypeptide(L)'
;GVLCLAYIESGSIQVGQTVKWRSDLKQQTLKYLALLRPSEEPIEKAVAGQVVMVGCGPKGGGSVGDELLSLTSAETTKVASAPTVKHMVYAGIFPADQSQHTQLSDAIKKLALNDSAVSVSIDSSPALGQGWRIGFLGLLHLDVFTQRLLQEHKAEAILTAPSVPYKIK
;
A
#
# COMPACT_ATOMS: atom_id res chain seq x y z
N GLY A 1 2.47 -7.47 10.97
CA GLY A 1 1.89 -6.14 11.27
C GLY A 1 2.31 -5.18 10.16
N VAL A 2 1.81 -3.95 10.15
CA VAL A 2 2.28 -2.97 9.15
C VAL A 2 3.56 -2.32 9.67
N LEU A 3 4.60 -2.33 8.85
CA LEU A 3 5.87 -1.65 9.10
C LEU A 3 6.04 -0.57 8.02
N CYS A 4 6.35 0.64 8.45
CA CYS A 4 6.59 1.77 7.56
C CYS A 4 8.06 2.19 7.67
N LEU A 5 8.68 2.50 6.54
CA LEU A 5 9.98 3.18 6.54
C LEU A 5 9.71 4.69 6.67
N ALA A 6 10.28 5.32 7.69
CA ALA A 6 10.06 6.72 8.00
C ALA A 6 11.40 7.44 8.16
N TYR A 7 11.48 8.67 7.63
CA TYR A 7 12.55 9.60 7.91
C TYR A 7 12.11 10.55 9.03
N ILE A 8 12.95 10.70 10.06
CA ILE A 8 12.67 11.62 11.16
C ILE A 8 13.20 13.00 10.79
N GLU A 9 12.31 13.89 10.37
CA GLU A 9 12.68 15.25 10.02
C GLU A 9 13.02 16.09 11.27
N SER A 10 12.21 15.98 12.32
CA SER A 10 12.39 16.75 13.55
C SER A 10 11.99 15.97 14.80
N GLY A 11 12.59 16.33 15.93
CA GLY A 11 12.30 15.74 17.23
C GLY A 11 12.92 14.36 17.45
N SER A 12 12.28 13.57 18.31
CA SER A 12 12.67 12.19 18.61
C SER A 12 11.44 11.34 18.89
N ILE A 13 11.52 10.06 18.52
CA ILE A 13 10.44 9.08 18.73
C ILE A 13 10.97 7.92 19.57
N GLN A 14 10.12 7.41 20.46
CA GLN A 14 10.47 6.31 21.35
C GLN A 14 9.41 5.21 21.31
N VAL A 15 9.82 3.96 21.50
CA VAL A 15 8.91 2.83 21.69
C VAL A 15 8.02 3.08 22.91
N GLY A 16 6.71 2.82 22.76
CA GLY A 16 5.69 3.10 23.77
C GLY A 16 5.06 4.50 23.68
N GLN A 17 5.57 5.38 22.82
CA GLN A 17 5.01 6.71 22.62
C GLN A 17 3.69 6.67 21.85
N THR A 18 2.76 7.54 22.22
CA THR A 18 1.51 7.72 21.48
C THR A 18 1.71 8.70 20.33
N VAL A 19 1.39 8.24 19.13
CA VAL A 19 1.56 8.93 17.85
C VAL A 19 0.24 8.98 17.11
N LYS A 20 0.10 9.94 16.19
CA LYS A 20 -1.03 10.03 15.27
C LYS A 20 -0.50 10.20 13.85
N TRP A 21 -1.16 9.56 12.88
CA TRP A 21 -0.93 9.87 11.48
C TRP A 21 -1.60 11.19 11.14
N ARG A 22 -1.03 11.99 10.25
CA ARG A 22 -1.68 13.24 9.83
C ARG A 22 -2.96 12.95 9.02
N SER A 23 -2.96 11.92 8.18
CA SER A 23 -4.15 11.52 7.42
C SER A 23 -5.24 10.87 8.28
N ASP A 24 -4.86 10.04 9.25
CA ASP A 24 -5.77 9.34 10.18
C ASP A 24 -5.53 9.87 11.59
N LEU A 25 -6.43 10.74 12.08
CA LEU A 25 -6.37 11.36 13.42
C LEU A 25 -6.48 10.35 14.59
N LYS A 26 -6.52 9.05 14.30
CA LYS A 26 -6.51 7.99 15.31
C LYS A 26 -5.16 7.92 16.00
N GLN A 27 -5.21 7.96 17.33
CA GLN A 27 -4.05 7.77 18.19
C GLN A 27 -3.64 6.30 18.20
N GLN A 28 -2.35 6.05 18.07
CA GLN A 28 -1.76 4.72 18.06
C GLN A 28 -0.50 4.72 18.92
N THR A 29 -0.18 3.58 19.52
CA THR A 29 1.05 3.42 20.30
C THR A 29 2.12 2.83 19.40
N LEU A 30 3.30 3.45 19.37
CA LEU A 30 4.44 2.92 18.66
C LEU A 30 4.97 1.68 19.39
N LYS A 31 4.95 0.52 18.72
CA LYS A 31 5.34 -0.77 19.32
C LYS A 31 6.70 -1.25 18.84
N TYR A 32 7.11 -0.82 17.67
CA TYR A 32 8.34 -1.29 17.03
C TYR A 32 9.08 -0.13 16.39
N LEU A 33 10.39 -0.10 16.63
CA LEU A 33 11.33 0.85 16.08
C LEU A 33 12.64 0.10 15.77
N ALA A 34 13.15 0.25 14.56
CA ALA A 34 14.41 -0.39 14.17
C ALA A 34 15.19 0.47 13.17
N LEU A 35 16.51 0.36 13.20
CA LEU A 35 17.40 0.85 12.14
C LEU A 35 17.69 -0.28 11.17
N LEU A 36 17.72 0.05 9.88
CA LEU A 36 18.12 -0.88 8.83
C LEU A 36 19.63 -0.74 8.61
N ARG A 37 20.39 -1.70 9.13
CA ARG A 37 21.86 -1.76 9.00
C ARG A 37 22.30 -3.18 8.66
N PRO A 38 22.52 -3.41 7.35
CA PRO A 38 21.81 -4.38 6.51
C PRO A 38 20.74 -5.31 7.14
N SER A 39 20.93 -5.77 8.39
CA SER A 39 19.92 -6.42 9.22
C SER A 39 19.06 -5.40 9.99
N GLU A 40 17.90 -5.86 10.45
CA GLU A 40 17.03 -5.09 11.36
C GLU A 40 17.64 -5.03 12.76
N GLU A 41 18.08 -3.84 13.18
CA GLU A 41 18.56 -3.59 14.55
C GLU A 41 17.47 -2.87 15.35
N PRO A 42 16.79 -3.55 16.30
CA PRO A 42 15.77 -2.90 17.11
C PRO A 42 16.41 -1.84 18.01
N ILE A 43 15.79 -0.66 18.06
CA ILE A 43 16.23 0.47 18.86
C ILE A 43 15.09 1.00 19.72
N GLU A 44 15.42 1.56 20.88
CA GLU A 44 14.38 2.11 21.78
C GLU A 44 13.97 3.52 21.38
N LYS A 45 14.91 4.30 20.86
CA LYS A 45 14.74 5.73 20.54
C LYS A 45 15.45 6.08 19.25
N ALA A 46 14.79 6.90 18.43
CA ALA A 46 15.36 7.50 17.24
C ALA A 46 15.24 9.02 17.28
N VAL A 47 16.18 9.68 16.63
CA VAL A 47 16.33 11.14 16.63
C VAL A 47 16.29 11.68 15.20
N ALA A 48 16.07 12.99 15.07
CA ALA A 48 16.08 13.69 13.80
C ALA A 48 17.32 13.38 12.95
N GLY A 49 17.11 13.22 11.65
CA GLY A 49 18.13 12.83 10.66
C GLY A 49 18.26 11.33 10.44
N GLN A 50 17.57 10.49 11.21
CA GLN A 50 17.61 9.03 11.05
C GLN A 50 16.47 8.52 10.16
N VAL A 51 16.76 7.47 9.37
CA VAL A 51 15.76 6.67 8.66
C VAL A 51 15.53 5.38 9.44
N VAL A 52 14.30 5.16 9.88
CA VAL A 52 13.91 4.06 10.77
C VAL A 52 12.70 3.32 10.25
N MET A 53 12.61 2.05 10.60
CA MET A 53 11.37 1.29 10.49
C MET A 53 10.52 1.53 11.72
N VAL A 54 9.26 1.90 11.51
CA VAL A 54 8.26 2.14 12.55
C VAL A 54 7.09 1.17 12.41
N GLY A 55 6.61 0.64 13.53
CA GLY A 55 5.43 -0.22 13.58
C GLY A 55 4.49 0.19 14.70
N CYS A 56 3.25 0.53 14.35
CA CYS A 56 2.21 0.93 15.31
C CYS A 56 1.19 -0.19 15.60
N GLY A 57 1.29 -1.34 14.90
CA GLY A 57 0.49 -2.53 15.14
C GLY A 57 -0.07 -3.15 13.85
N PRO A 58 -1.01 -4.12 13.97
CA PRO A 58 -1.55 -4.85 12.81
C PRO A 58 -2.51 -4.05 11.94
N LYS A 59 -3.14 -2.99 12.48
CA LYS A 59 -4.09 -2.11 11.76
C LYS A 59 -3.63 -0.66 11.67
N GLY A 60 -2.41 -0.37 12.12
CA GLY A 60 -1.90 0.99 12.23
C GLY A 60 -0.73 1.22 11.30
N GLY A 61 -1.01 1.78 10.12
CA GLY A 61 -0.03 2.17 9.13
C GLY A 61 -0.46 3.45 8.42
N GLY A 62 0.52 4.24 8.01
CA GLY A 62 0.31 5.45 7.22
C GLY A 62 0.37 5.15 5.72
N SER A 63 -0.16 6.07 4.92
CA SER A 63 0.05 6.05 3.47
C SER A 63 1.46 6.56 3.14
N VAL A 64 1.99 6.19 1.97
CA VAL A 64 3.27 6.73 1.52
C VAL A 64 3.17 8.25 1.39
N GLY A 65 4.11 8.96 2.02
CA GLY A 65 4.11 10.43 2.09
C GLY A 65 3.22 11.03 3.19
N ASP A 66 2.60 10.19 4.04
CA ASP A 66 1.93 10.67 5.24
C ASP A 66 2.94 10.93 6.37
N GLU A 67 2.58 11.79 7.30
CA GLU A 67 3.42 12.17 8.43
C GLU A 67 2.98 11.54 9.73
N LEU A 68 3.95 11.01 10.47
CA LEU A 68 3.75 10.50 11.81
C LEU A 68 4.09 11.61 12.82
N LEU A 69 3.08 12.08 13.55
CA LEU A 69 3.21 13.16 14.52
C LEU A 69 3.15 12.61 15.94
N SER A 70 4.02 13.11 16.80
CA SER A 70 3.90 12.92 18.23
C SER A 70 2.87 13.88 18.82
N LEU A 71 2.04 13.41 19.76
CA LEU A 71 1.02 14.23 20.41
C LEU A 71 1.58 15.37 21.27
N THR A 72 2.84 15.27 21.70
CA THR A 72 3.52 16.31 22.49
C THR A 72 4.18 17.40 21.64
N SER A 73 4.29 17.20 20.31
CA SER A 73 4.86 18.18 19.40
C SER A 73 3.80 19.17 18.92
N ALA A 74 4.07 20.47 19.06
CA ALA A 74 3.23 21.53 18.51
C ALA A 74 3.14 21.39 16.97
N GLU A 75 1.93 21.44 16.43
CA GLU A 75 1.63 21.26 15.01
C GLU A 75 2.43 22.25 14.16
N THR A 76 3.54 21.77 13.58
CA THR A 76 4.36 22.57 12.68
C THR A 76 3.71 22.56 11.31
N THR A 77 3.70 23.73 10.69
CA THR A 77 2.90 24.10 9.51
C THR A 77 3.05 23.16 8.32
N LYS A 78 1.89 22.70 7.81
CA LYS A 78 1.59 22.07 6.51
C LYS A 78 2.80 21.72 5.62
N VAL A 79 3.19 20.45 5.60
CA VAL A 79 3.68 19.85 4.36
C VAL A 79 2.45 19.39 3.55
N ALA A 80 2.55 19.54 2.23
CA ALA A 80 1.50 19.29 1.26
C ALA A 80 0.80 17.94 1.53
N SER A 81 -0.53 17.95 1.44
CA SER A 81 -1.37 16.76 1.52
C SER A 81 -0.73 15.61 0.74
N ALA A 82 -0.56 14.45 1.38
CA ALA A 82 -0.04 13.25 0.74
C ALA A 82 -0.78 13.05 -0.60
N PRO A 83 -0.05 12.88 -1.72
CA PRO A 83 -0.67 12.73 -3.02
C PRO A 83 -1.60 11.52 -2.98
N THR A 84 -2.89 11.76 -3.22
CA THR A 84 -3.86 10.68 -3.37
C THR A 84 -3.46 9.82 -4.55
N VAL A 85 -3.33 8.51 -4.33
CA VAL A 85 -3.01 7.55 -5.38
C VAL A 85 -4.05 7.67 -6.49
N LYS A 86 -3.60 8.16 -7.66
CA LYS A 86 -4.46 8.33 -8.81
C LYS A 86 -4.16 7.26 -9.84
N HIS A 87 -5.07 6.30 -9.99
CA HIS A 87 -4.99 5.25 -10.98
C HIS A 87 -5.17 5.84 -12.39
N MET A 88 -4.19 5.63 -13.26
CA MET A 88 -4.21 6.15 -14.64
C MET A 88 -4.64 5.10 -15.66
N VAL A 89 -4.40 3.82 -15.36
CA VAL A 89 -4.66 2.71 -16.26
C VAL A 89 -5.56 1.70 -15.57
N TYR A 90 -6.57 1.21 -16.27
CA TYR A 90 -7.46 0.16 -15.81
C TYR A 90 -7.42 -1.02 -16.77
N ALA A 91 -7.29 -2.23 -16.24
CA ALA A 91 -7.42 -3.45 -17.02
C ALA A 91 -8.36 -4.43 -16.34
N GLY A 92 -9.06 -5.22 -17.16
CA GLY A 92 -9.82 -6.36 -16.71
C GLY A 92 -8.90 -7.58 -16.60
N ILE A 93 -8.95 -8.25 -15.46
CA ILE A 93 -8.21 -9.47 -15.17
C ILE A 93 -9.24 -10.59 -14.96
N PHE A 94 -9.17 -11.61 -15.81
CA PHE A 94 -10.10 -12.74 -15.82
C PHE A 94 -9.31 -14.05 -15.69
N PRO A 95 -9.87 -15.08 -15.02
CA PRO A 95 -9.24 -16.39 -15.01
C PRO A 95 -9.32 -17.04 -16.39
N ALA A 96 -8.30 -17.82 -16.77
CA ALA A 96 -8.35 -18.63 -17.99
C ALA A 96 -9.38 -19.76 -17.90
N ASP A 97 -9.56 -20.33 -16.71
CA ASP A 97 -10.58 -21.32 -16.38
C ASP A 97 -11.34 -20.87 -15.11
N GLN A 98 -12.67 -20.91 -15.15
CA GLN A 98 -13.51 -20.51 -14.03
C GLN A 98 -13.34 -21.39 -12.78
N SER A 99 -12.80 -22.60 -12.93
CA SER A 99 -12.38 -23.40 -11.77
C SER A 99 -11.32 -22.71 -10.90
N GLN A 100 -10.52 -21.82 -11.50
CA GLN A 100 -9.43 -21.08 -10.84
C GLN A 100 -9.84 -19.72 -10.30
N HIS A 101 -11.12 -19.32 -10.44
CA HIS A 101 -11.61 -18.01 -10.00
C HIS A 101 -11.28 -17.73 -8.52
N THR A 102 -11.48 -18.72 -7.64
CA THR A 102 -11.17 -18.57 -6.21
C THR A 102 -9.68 -18.38 -5.98
N GLN A 103 -8.83 -19.15 -6.67
CA GLN A 103 -7.38 -19.04 -6.57
C GLN A 103 -6.88 -17.66 -7.02
N LEU A 104 -7.39 -17.17 -8.15
CA LEU A 104 -7.03 -15.86 -8.69
C LEU A 104 -7.52 -14.73 -7.77
N SER A 105 -8.73 -14.84 -7.21
CA SER A 105 -9.25 -13.89 -6.22
C SER A 105 -8.34 -13.78 -5.00
N ASP A 106 -7.91 -14.91 -4.47
CA ASP A 106 -7.05 -14.95 -3.29
C ASP A 106 -5.64 -14.45 -3.60
N ALA A 107 -5.11 -14.74 -4.77
CA ALA A 107 -3.83 -14.21 -5.25
C ALA A 107 -3.87 -12.68 -5.39
N ILE A 108 -4.91 -12.13 -6.02
CA ILE A 108 -5.11 -10.69 -6.17
C ILE A 108 -5.21 -10.01 -4.80
N LYS A 109 -5.98 -10.58 -3.86
CA LYS A 109 -6.11 -10.03 -2.50
C LYS A 109 -4.76 -10.04 -1.77
N LYS A 110 -3.98 -11.13 -1.86
CA LYS A 110 -2.66 -11.22 -1.23
C LYS A 110 -1.68 -10.19 -1.78
N LEU A 111 -1.67 -9.98 -3.10
CA LEU A 111 -0.84 -8.95 -3.72
C LEU A 111 -1.30 -7.54 -3.36
N ALA A 112 -2.62 -7.28 -3.36
CA ALA A 112 -3.19 -6.00 -2.98
C ALA A 112 -2.95 -5.62 -1.51
N LEU A 113 -2.67 -6.58 -0.62
CA LEU A 113 -2.25 -6.28 0.75
C LEU A 113 -0.86 -5.65 0.82
N ASN A 114 0.01 -6.00 -0.12
CA ASN A 114 1.37 -5.46 -0.20
C ASN A 114 1.43 -4.18 -1.03
N ASP A 115 0.53 -4.03 -2.00
CA ASP A 115 0.48 -2.89 -2.90
C ASP A 115 -0.73 -1.99 -2.63
N SER A 116 -0.50 -0.91 -1.88
CA SER A 116 -1.53 0.08 -1.56
C SER A 116 -1.90 0.98 -2.74
N ALA A 117 -1.20 0.90 -3.87
CA ALA A 117 -1.46 1.70 -5.06
C ALA A 117 -2.38 1.01 -6.08
N VAL A 118 -2.83 -0.21 -5.78
CA VAL A 118 -3.75 -0.98 -6.62
C VAL A 118 -5.19 -0.83 -6.11
N SER A 119 -6.13 -0.56 -7.01
CA SER A 119 -7.57 -0.63 -6.70
C SER A 119 -8.20 -1.85 -7.37
N VAL A 120 -8.92 -2.65 -6.60
CA VAL A 120 -9.58 -3.87 -7.09
C VAL A 120 -11.09 -3.68 -7.00
N SER A 121 -11.78 -3.88 -8.13
CA SER A 121 -13.24 -3.89 -8.20
C SER A 121 -13.71 -5.15 -8.92
N ILE A 122 -14.84 -5.72 -8.48
CA ILE A 122 -15.43 -6.90 -9.14
C ILE A 122 -16.04 -6.45 -10.46
N ASP A 123 -15.77 -7.20 -11.53
CA ASP A 123 -16.32 -6.95 -12.85
C ASP A 123 -16.80 -8.26 -13.49
N SER A 124 -17.66 -8.18 -14.49
CA SER A 124 -18.16 -9.36 -15.20
C SER A 124 -18.26 -9.11 -16.69
N SER A 125 -17.80 -10.07 -17.48
CA SER A 125 -17.85 -10.05 -18.93
C SER A 125 -18.77 -11.16 -19.44
N PRO A 126 -19.64 -10.90 -20.44
CA PRO A 126 -20.49 -11.93 -21.03
C PRO A 126 -19.70 -13.10 -21.64
N ALA A 127 -18.48 -12.85 -22.12
CA ALA A 127 -17.65 -13.85 -22.79
C ALA A 127 -16.66 -14.55 -21.84
N LEU A 128 -16.10 -13.81 -20.87
CA LEU A 128 -15.05 -14.32 -19.97
C LEU A 128 -15.59 -14.71 -18.59
N GLY A 129 -16.85 -14.39 -18.29
CA GLY A 129 -17.47 -14.62 -16.99
C GLY A 129 -17.04 -13.61 -15.92
N GLN A 130 -16.96 -14.05 -14.67
CA GLN A 130 -16.59 -13.20 -13.54
C GLN A 130 -15.08 -12.92 -13.52
N GLY A 131 -14.71 -11.69 -13.17
CA GLY A 131 -13.32 -11.26 -13.03
C GLY A 131 -13.21 -9.98 -12.21
N TRP A 132 -12.12 -9.25 -12.44
CA TRP A 132 -11.81 -8.03 -11.71
C TRP A 132 -11.39 -6.91 -12.64
N ARG A 133 -11.88 -5.72 -12.37
CA ARG A 133 -11.32 -4.50 -12.94
C ARG A 133 -10.34 -3.90 -11.94
N ILE A 134 -9.07 -3.85 -12.34
CA ILE A 134 -7.98 -3.38 -11.51
C ILE A 134 -7.43 -2.06 -12.05
N GLY A 135 -7.28 -1.07 -11.16
CA GLY A 135 -6.64 0.21 -11.45
C GLY A 135 -5.18 0.22 -11.04
N PHE A 136 -4.32 0.73 -11.92
CA PHE A 136 -2.87 0.81 -11.79
C PHE A 136 -2.37 2.25 -11.99
N LEU A 137 -1.15 2.50 -11.51
CA LEU A 137 -0.44 3.78 -11.70
C LEU A 137 -0.02 4.00 -13.16
N GLY A 138 0.21 2.92 -13.91
CA GLY A 138 0.66 2.95 -15.30
C GLY A 138 0.81 1.55 -15.89
N LEU A 139 1.27 1.47 -17.14
CA LEU A 139 1.43 0.19 -17.85
C LEU A 139 2.47 -0.72 -17.19
N LEU A 140 3.61 -0.16 -16.76
CA LEU A 140 4.64 -0.94 -16.08
C LEU A 140 4.12 -1.57 -14.77
N HIS A 141 3.28 -0.83 -14.04
CA HIS A 141 2.69 -1.34 -12.81
C HIS A 141 1.77 -2.54 -13.12
N LEU A 142 0.97 -2.46 -14.19
CA LEU A 142 0.17 -3.59 -14.66
C LEU A 142 1.06 -4.80 -15.01
N ASP A 143 2.13 -4.60 -15.79
CA ASP A 143 3.00 -5.69 -16.23
C ASP A 143 3.67 -6.40 -15.05
N VAL A 144 4.21 -5.62 -14.09
CA VAL A 144 4.83 -6.16 -12.87
C VAL A 144 3.79 -6.91 -12.04
N PHE A 145 2.59 -6.36 -11.87
CA PHE A 145 1.53 -7.01 -11.10
C PHE A 145 1.12 -8.36 -11.71
N THR A 146 0.95 -8.41 -13.03
CA THR A 146 0.61 -9.65 -13.75
C THR A 146 1.75 -10.66 -13.68
N GLN A 147 3.01 -10.24 -13.84
CA GLN A 147 4.15 -11.16 -13.71
C GLN A 147 4.25 -11.74 -12.30
N ARG A 148 4.00 -10.93 -11.26
CA ARG A 148 3.96 -11.41 -9.87
C ARG A 148 2.83 -12.41 -9.63
N LEU A 149 1.64 -12.18 -10.18
CA LEU A 149 0.53 -13.17 -10.12
C LEU A 149 0.96 -14.53 -10.68
N LEU A 150 1.62 -14.53 -11.83
CA LEU A 150 2.09 -15.75 -12.49
C LEU A 150 3.23 -16.42 -11.69
N GLN A 151 4.24 -15.65 -11.28
CA GLN A 151 5.44 -16.19 -10.64
C GLN A 151 5.22 -16.60 -9.17
N GLU A 152 4.50 -15.79 -8.39
CA GLU A 152 4.32 -16.02 -6.95
C GLU A 152 3.13 -16.92 -6.65
N HIS A 153 2.08 -16.89 -7.47
CA HIS A 153 0.82 -17.58 -7.21
C HIS A 153 0.41 -18.59 -8.26
N LYS A 154 1.20 -18.75 -9.34
CA LYS A 154 0.90 -19.62 -10.49
C LYS A 154 -0.52 -19.42 -11.01
N ALA A 155 -1.01 -18.18 -10.91
CA ALA A 155 -2.35 -17.82 -11.30
C ALA A 155 -2.29 -17.25 -12.71
N GLU A 156 -2.74 -18.03 -13.69
CA GLU A 156 -2.85 -17.58 -15.07
C GLU A 156 -4.08 -16.68 -15.23
N ALA A 157 -3.85 -15.48 -15.76
CA ALA A 157 -4.90 -14.50 -15.95
C ALA A 157 -4.89 -13.95 -17.38
N ILE A 158 -6.09 -13.84 -17.95
CA ILE A 158 -6.35 -13.18 -19.22
C ILE A 158 -6.56 -11.70 -18.93
N LEU A 159 -5.77 -10.86 -19.61
CA LEU A 159 -5.85 -9.41 -19.51
C LEU A 159 -6.66 -8.85 -20.68
N THR A 160 -7.55 -7.90 -20.38
CA THR A 160 -8.17 -7.07 -21.42
C THR A 160 -7.25 -5.91 -21.81
N ALA A 161 -7.52 -5.30 -22.95
CA ALA A 161 -6.80 -4.11 -23.38
C ALA A 161 -6.88 -3.01 -22.30
N PRO A 162 -5.74 -2.40 -21.91
CA PRO A 162 -5.72 -1.35 -20.90
C PRO A 162 -6.53 -0.14 -21.37
N SER A 163 -7.28 0.45 -20.45
CA SER A 163 -8.15 1.61 -20.68
C SER A 163 -7.81 2.75 -19.72
N VAL A 164 -8.10 3.97 -20.13
CA VAL A 164 -7.93 5.18 -19.29
C VAL A 164 -9.30 5.68 -18.79
N PRO A 165 -9.36 6.37 -17.65
CA PRO A 165 -10.60 6.97 -17.20
C PRO A 165 -11.02 8.12 -18.12
N TYR A 166 -12.24 8.06 -18.66
CA TYR A 166 -12.82 9.11 -19.49
C TYR A 166 -13.81 9.96 -18.68
N LYS A 167 -13.81 11.28 -18.92
CA LYS A 167 -14.86 12.18 -18.42
C LYS A 167 -15.86 12.42 -19.54
N ILE A 168 -17.02 11.79 -19.43
CA ILE A 168 -18.15 12.01 -20.34
C ILE A 168 -18.84 13.33 -19.92
N LYS A 169 -19.18 14.17 -20.89
CA LYS A 169 -19.94 15.41 -20.68
C LYS A 169 -21.42 15.15 -20.88
#